data_AF-A0A3M9Z038-F1
#
_entry.id   AF-A0A3M9Z038-F1
#
_cell.length_a   1.000
_cell.length_b   1.000
_cell.length_c   1.000
_cell.angle_alpha   90.00
_cell.angle_beta   90.00
_cell.angle_gamma   90.00
#
_symmetry.space_group_name_H-M   'P 1'
#
loop_
_entity.id
_entity.type
_entity.pdbx_description
1 polymer ?
#
loop_
_entity_poly.entity_id
_entity_poly.type
_entity_poly.pdbx_seq_one_letter_code
_entity_poly.pdbx_strand_id
1 'polypeptide(L)'
;MLKAVKVRIYPTDEQSITLAKHFGCTRWLWNHCLSVMTETYKTTGKGISAFNMKKQIPLLKAKHEWLKECYSQCLQQSVLNLSQAFQNFFEGRVKYPNFKSKHYRQSVQFPQNVKVISESAIKFPGLLGTVTAKIHRPIEGTIKTVTVSRNPDGKYFASLLVDDGIE
;
A
#
# COMPACT_ATOMS: atom_id res chain seq x y z
N MET A 1 -11.23 7.95 -17.77
CA MET A 1 -11.71 6.71 -17.11
C MET A 1 -10.55 6.04 -16.37
N LEU A 2 -10.78 5.55 -15.14
CA LEU A 2 -9.73 4.82 -14.41
C LEU A 2 -9.69 3.34 -14.83
N LYS A 3 -8.53 2.86 -15.25
CA LYS A 3 -8.28 1.47 -15.64
C LYS A 3 -7.20 0.85 -14.75
N ALA A 4 -7.41 -0.41 -14.35
CA ALA A 4 -6.45 -1.16 -13.57
C ALA A 4 -5.74 -2.21 -14.45
N VAL A 5 -4.42 -2.10 -14.59
CA VAL A 5 -3.59 -3.05 -15.33
C VAL A 5 -2.78 -3.87 -14.34
N LYS A 6 -2.95 -5.21 -14.36
CA LYS A 6 -2.19 -6.12 -13.50
C LYS A 6 -1.08 -6.79 -14.29
N VAL A 7 0.17 -6.61 -13.87
CA VAL A 7 1.35 -7.21 -14.50
C VAL A 7 2.12 -8.07 -13.51
N ARG A 8 2.80 -9.10 -14.02
CA ARG A 8 3.71 -9.92 -13.21
C ARG A 8 5.05 -9.22 -13.11
N ILE A 9 5.62 -9.19 -11.90
CA ILE A 9 6.94 -8.62 -11.64
C ILE A 9 7.87 -9.68 -11.06
N TYR A 10 9.17 -9.48 -11.25
CA TYR A 10 10.24 -10.40 -10.88
C TYR A 10 11.28 -9.61 -10.07
N PRO A 11 11.03 -9.39 -8.77
CA PRO A 11 12.01 -8.75 -7.91
C PRO A 11 13.24 -9.66 -7.73
N THR A 12 14.42 -9.05 -7.64
CA THR A 12 15.63 -9.72 -7.15
C THR A 12 15.48 -10.11 -5.67
N ASP A 13 16.44 -10.85 -5.13
CA ASP A 13 16.41 -11.24 -3.70
C ASP A 13 16.45 -10.01 -2.78
N GLU A 14 17.30 -9.03 -3.08
CA GLU A 14 17.38 -7.76 -2.33
C GLU A 14 16.07 -6.95 -2.42
N GLN A 15 15.45 -6.91 -3.61
CA GLN A 15 14.17 -6.25 -3.82
C GLN A 15 13.05 -6.99 -3.08
N SER A 16 13.10 -8.32 -3.03
CA SER A 16 12.14 -9.16 -2.31
C SER A 16 12.23 -8.92 -0.80
N ILE A 17 13.43 -8.78 -0.25
CA ILE A 17 13.66 -8.39 1.15
C ILE A 17 13.09 -6.99 1.40
N THR A 18 13.37 -6.03 0.51
CA THR A 18 12.85 -4.67 0.61
C THR A 18 11.32 -4.64 0.59
N LEU A 19 10.69 -5.40 -0.31
CA LEU A 19 9.24 -5.56 -0.37
C LEU A 19 8.68 -6.21 0.89
N ALA A 20 9.36 -7.23 1.43
CA ALA A 20 8.96 -7.87 2.69
C ALA A 20 8.96 -6.88 3.86
N LYS A 21 9.98 -6.01 3.95
CA LYS A 21 10.02 -4.90 4.93
C LYS A 21 8.84 -3.94 4.72
N HIS A 22 8.55 -3.56 3.48
CA HIS A 22 7.42 -2.69 3.15
C HIS A 22 6.08 -3.31 3.57
N PHE A 23 5.84 -4.58 3.22
CA PHE A 23 4.65 -5.33 3.64
C PHE A 23 4.54 -5.44 5.16
N GLY A 24 5.66 -5.72 5.84
CA GLY A 24 5.72 -5.80 7.29
C GLY A 24 5.30 -4.48 7.95
N CYS A 25 5.86 -3.37 7.48
CA CYS A 25 5.62 -2.05 8.04
C CYS A 25 4.19 -1.57 7.83
N THR A 26 3.66 -1.68 6.61
CA THR A 26 2.28 -1.25 6.33
C THR A 26 1.26 -2.13 7.04
N ARG A 27 1.50 -3.45 7.12
CA ARG A 27 0.64 -4.38 7.88
C ARG A 27 0.62 -4.04 9.36
N TRP A 28 1.79 -3.81 9.96
CA TRP A 28 1.85 -3.45 11.37
C TRP A 28 1.16 -2.11 11.63
N LEU A 29 1.42 -1.09 10.80
CA LEU A 29 0.80 0.22 10.96
C LEU A 29 -0.72 0.15 10.82
N TRP A 30 -1.23 -0.60 9.83
CA TRP A 30 -2.66 -0.86 9.70
C TRP A 30 -3.24 -1.46 10.98
N ASN A 31 -2.63 -2.53 11.49
CA ASN A 31 -3.10 -3.25 12.66
C ASN A 31 -3.07 -2.35 13.91
N HIS A 32 -1.99 -1.58 14.09
CA HIS A 32 -1.85 -0.63 15.19
C HIS A 32 -2.94 0.45 15.13
N CYS A 33 -3.11 1.11 13.97
CA CYS A 33 -4.13 2.13 13.80
C CYS A 33 -5.55 1.57 13.96
N LEU A 34 -5.81 0.35 13.49
CA LEU A 34 -7.10 -0.31 13.69
C LEU A 34 -7.39 -0.53 15.18
N SER A 35 -6.43 -1.01 15.97
CA SER A 35 -6.58 -1.17 17.42
C SER A 35 -6.91 0.17 18.09
N VAL A 36 -6.09 1.20 17.83
CA VAL A 36 -6.25 2.53 18.42
C VAL A 36 -7.60 3.16 18.07
N MET A 37 -8.02 3.08 16.80
CA MET A 37 -9.33 3.58 16.37
C MET A 37 -10.48 2.80 17.03
N THR A 38 -10.35 1.48 17.14
CA THR A 38 -11.36 0.63 17.79
C THR A 38 -11.53 0.99 19.26
N GLU A 39 -10.41 1.12 19.99
CA GLU A 39 -10.40 1.50 21.41
C GLU A 39 -10.95 2.91 21.62
N THR A 40 -10.51 3.86 20.82
CA THR A 40 -10.96 5.26 20.91
C THR A 40 -12.46 5.39 20.64
N TYR A 41 -12.98 4.63 19.67
CA TYR A 41 -14.41 4.63 19.38
C TYR A 41 -15.21 4.00 20.52
N LYS A 42 -14.71 2.90 21.13
CA LYS A 42 -15.36 2.29 22.30
C LYS A 42 -15.43 3.23 23.51
N THR A 43 -14.43 4.07 23.72
CA THR A 43 -14.37 4.97 24.90
C THR A 43 -15.06 6.30 24.67
N THR A 44 -15.01 6.85 23.45
CA THR A 44 -15.48 8.23 23.16
C THR A 44 -16.69 8.29 22.25
N GLY A 45 -17.06 7.18 21.59
CA GLY A 45 -18.04 7.16 20.50
C GLY A 45 -17.59 7.89 19.23
N LYS A 46 -16.35 8.38 19.17
CA LYS A 46 -15.80 9.18 18.07
C LYS A 46 -14.61 8.49 17.42
N GLY A 47 -14.52 8.60 16.10
CA GLY A 47 -13.39 8.11 15.32
C GLY A 47 -12.20 9.08 15.33
N ILE A 48 -11.04 8.60 14.92
CA ILE A 48 -9.85 9.42 14.69
C ILE A 48 -9.74 9.76 13.21
N SER A 49 -9.52 11.03 12.87
CA SER A 49 -9.31 11.43 11.47
C SER A 49 -8.01 10.84 10.91
N ALA A 50 -7.99 10.55 9.60
CA ALA A 50 -6.79 10.08 8.93
C ALA A 50 -5.60 11.05 9.09
N PHE A 51 -5.88 12.36 9.13
CA PHE A 51 -4.89 13.40 9.36
C PHE A 51 -4.22 13.26 10.73
N ASN A 52 -5.01 13.10 11.80
CA ASN A 52 -4.49 12.91 13.14
C ASN A 52 -3.69 11.60 13.26
N MET A 53 -4.14 10.54 12.60
CA MET A 53 -3.43 9.26 12.59
C MET A 53 -2.09 9.36 11.82
N LYS A 54 -2.05 10.09 10.70
CA LYS A 54 -0.80 10.35 9.97
C LYS A 54 0.21 11.15 10.79
N LYS A 55 -0.26 12.11 11.60
CA LYS A 55 0.61 12.89 12.52
C LYS A 55 1.33 12.03 13.56
N GLN A 56 0.82 10.84 13.85
CA GLN A 56 1.48 9.90 14.78
C GLN A 56 2.63 9.13 14.12
N ILE A 57 2.69 9.06 12.78
CA ILE A 57 3.72 8.26 12.08
C ILE A 57 5.15 8.65 12.46
N PRO A 58 5.54 9.95 12.57
CA PRO A 58 6.87 10.32 13.03
C PRO A 58 7.21 9.81 14.43
N LEU A 59 6.26 9.91 15.38
CA LEU A 59 6.43 9.40 16.74
C LEU A 59 6.57 7.88 16.75
N LEU A 60 5.75 7.18 15.97
CA LEU A 60 5.84 5.73 15.80
C LEU A 60 7.19 5.32 15.20
N LYS A 61 7.72 6.08 14.24
CA LYS A 61 9.05 5.84 13.66
C LYS A 61 10.19 6.07 14.64
N ALA A 62 10.04 7.01 15.57
CA ALA A 62 11.00 7.22 16.65
C ALA A 62 11.01 6.04 17.63
N LYS A 63 9.82 5.50 17.95
CA LYS A 63 9.68 4.33 18.84
C LYS A 63 10.04 3.00 18.18
N HIS A 64 9.82 2.88 16.88
CA HIS A 64 9.98 1.66 16.10
C HIS A 64 10.81 1.95 14.85
N GLU A 65 12.13 1.89 14.99
CA GLU A 65 13.05 2.33 13.94
C GLU A 65 12.90 1.57 12.62
N TRP A 66 12.50 0.29 12.67
CA TRP A 66 12.25 -0.52 11.48
C TRP A 66 11.12 0.04 10.59
N LEU A 67 10.24 0.91 11.10
CA LEU A 67 9.29 1.65 10.27
C LEU A 67 9.95 2.66 9.32
N LYS A 68 11.20 3.06 9.60
CA LYS A 68 12.00 3.94 8.72
C LYS A 68 12.44 3.21 7.44
N GLU A 69 12.48 1.88 7.45
CA GLU A 69 12.87 1.06 6.28
C GLU A 69 11.80 1.04 5.17
N CYS A 70 10.56 1.41 5.49
CA CYS A 70 9.47 1.50 4.52
C CYS A 70 9.37 2.90 3.93
N TYR A 71 9.12 2.98 2.62
CA TYR A 71 8.83 4.24 1.96
C TYR A 71 7.70 4.99 2.66
N SER A 72 7.95 6.25 3.05
CA SER A 72 7.06 7.02 3.93
C SER A 72 5.64 7.17 3.36
N GLN A 73 5.51 7.29 2.05
CA GLN A 73 4.22 7.41 1.38
C GLN A 73 3.40 6.11 1.47
N CYS A 74 4.04 4.94 1.48
CA CYS A 74 3.35 3.65 1.65
C CYS A 74 2.72 3.54 3.05
N LEU A 75 3.39 4.05 4.08
CA LEU A 75 2.84 4.11 5.44
C LEU A 75 1.64 5.05 5.51
N GLN A 76 1.78 6.26 4.96
CA GLN A 76 0.68 7.23 4.92
C GLN A 76 -0.52 6.69 4.13
N GLN A 77 -0.27 5.99 3.02
CA GLN A 77 -1.32 5.37 2.22
C GLN A 77 -2.03 4.24 2.99
N SER A 78 -1.30 3.47 3.81
CA SER A 78 -1.91 2.45 4.67
C SER A 78 -2.94 3.05 5.64
N VAL A 79 -2.65 4.23 6.20
CA VAL A 79 -3.59 4.96 7.06
C VAL A 79 -4.81 5.46 6.28
N LEU A 80 -4.60 6.00 5.07
CA LEU A 80 -5.70 6.43 4.20
C LEU A 80 -6.63 5.27 3.83
N ASN A 81 -6.05 4.12 3.48
CA ASN A 81 -6.81 2.93 3.13
C ASN A 81 -7.67 2.45 4.31
N LEU A 82 -7.17 2.56 5.56
CA LEU A 82 -7.95 2.23 6.75
C LEU A 82 -9.08 3.24 6.96
N SER A 83 -8.82 4.53 6.78
CA SER A 83 -9.85 5.57 6.86
C SER A 83 -10.97 5.35 5.85
N GLN A 84 -10.63 5.00 4.61
CA GLN A 84 -11.62 4.69 3.58
C GLN A 84 -12.41 3.43 3.95
N ALA A 85 -11.75 2.41 4.52
CA ALA A 85 -12.43 1.20 4.96
C ALA A 85 -13.47 1.49 6.06
N PHE A 86 -13.17 2.40 7.00
CA PHE A 86 -14.13 2.86 7.99
C PHE A 86 -15.27 3.67 7.38
N GLN A 87 -14.98 4.60 6.46
CA GLN A 87 -16.03 5.34 5.76
C GLN A 87 -17.00 4.39 5.05
N ASN A 88 -16.48 3.44 4.28
CA ASN A 88 -17.30 2.43 3.60
C ASN A 88 -18.11 1.57 4.59
N PHE A 89 -17.57 1.28 5.77
CA PHE A 89 -18.28 0.54 6.83
C PHE A 89 -19.45 1.36 7.39
N PHE A 90 -19.24 2.64 7.71
CA PHE A 90 -20.31 3.53 8.21
C PHE A 90 -21.38 3.81 7.14
N GLU A 91 -21.01 3.79 5.86
CA GLU A 91 -21.94 3.87 4.72
C GLU A 91 -22.68 2.53 4.44
N GLY A 92 -22.39 1.47 5.20
CA GLY A 92 -23.03 0.16 5.03
C GLY A 92 -22.59 -0.62 3.79
N ARG A 93 -21.52 -0.19 3.10
CA ARG A 93 -21.03 -0.83 1.86
C ARG A 93 -20.15 -2.06 2.12
N VAL A 94 -19.50 -2.12 3.28
CA VAL A 94 -18.60 -3.22 3.67
C VAL A 94 -18.74 -3.57 5.14
N LYS A 95 -18.26 -4.75 5.52
CA LYS A 95 -18.14 -5.17 6.93
C LYS A 95 -17.00 -4.42 7.63
N TYR A 96 -16.98 -4.49 8.96
CA TYR A 96 -15.94 -3.90 9.79
C TYR A 96 -14.52 -4.29 9.33
N PRO A 97 -13.54 -3.36 9.33
CA PRO A 97 -12.17 -3.67 8.92
C PRO A 97 -11.51 -4.73 9.81
N ASN A 98 -10.81 -5.69 9.18
CA ASN A 98 -10.11 -6.75 9.90
C ASN A 98 -8.61 -6.47 10.03
N PHE A 99 -7.98 -7.10 11.03
CA PHE A 99 -6.53 -7.17 11.15
C PHE A 99 -5.91 -7.89 9.94
N LYS A 100 -4.79 -7.37 9.44
CA LYS A 100 -4.04 -7.96 8.33
C LYS A 100 -3.10 -9.06 8.82
N SER A 101 -3.16 -10.22 8.17
CA SER A 101 -2.30 -11.38 8.44
C SER A 101 -0.95 -11.32 7.71
N LYS A 102 0.07 -12.02 8.24
CA LYS A 102 1.37 -12.22 7.57
C LYS A 102 1.33 -13.34 6.52
N HIS A 103 0.48 -14.34 6.75
CA HIS A 103 0.61 -15.67 6.16
C HIS A 103 -0.09 -15.83 4.81
N TYR A 104 -0.91 -14.84 4.44
CA TYR A 104 -1.66 -14.83 3.18
C TYR A 104 -1.10 -13.79 2.22
N ARG A 105 -1.91 -13.38 1.24
CA ARG A 105 -1.56 -12.31 0.30
C ARG A 105 -1.12 -11.06 1.05
N GLN A 106 0.08 -10.59 0.72
CA GLN A 106 0.64 -9.34 1.25
C GLN A 106 0.60 -8.28 0.15
N SER A 107 0.42 -7.02 0.53
CA SER A 107 0.38 -5.93 -0.44
C SER A 107 0.86 -4.61 0.14
N VAL A 108 1.45 -3.78 -0.70
CA VAL A 108 1.81 -2.39 -0.41
C VAL A 108 1.45 -1.51 -1.60
N GLN A 109 0.88 -0.35 -1.31
CA GLN A 109 0.47 0.62 -2.32
C GLN A 109 1.43 1.79 -2.33
N PHE A 110 1.98 2.07 -3.51
CA PHE A 110 2.77 3.23 -3.82
C PHE A 110 1.84 4.28 -4.45
N PRO A 111 1.55 5.39 -3.74
CA PRO A 111 0.58 6.36 -4.23
C PRO A 111 1.15 7.30 -5.31
N GLN A 112 2.46 7.33 -5.51
CA GLN A 112 3.12 8.22 -6.48
C GLN A 112 4.56 7.76 -6.75
N ASN A 113 5.23 8.44 -7.69
CA ASN A 113 6.64 8.26 -8.05
C ASN A 113 7.01 6.89 -8.61
N VAL A 114 6.03 6.16 -9.16
CA VAL A 114 6.27 4.93 -9.91
C VAL A 114 6.22 5.24 -11.41
N LYS A 115 7.22 4.78 -12.15
CA LYS A 115 7.33 5.01 -13.60
C LYS A 115 7.52 3.68 -14.32
N VAL A 116 6.81 3.46 -15.42
CA VAL A 116 7.11 2.36 -16.35
C VAL A 116 8.22 2.86 -17.26
N ILE A 117 9.40 2.22 -17.21
CA ILE A 117 10.57 2.66 -18.02
C ILE A 117 10.59 1.94 -19.37
N SER A 118 10.15 0.69 -19.40
CA SER A 118 10.11 -0.15 -20.60
C SER A 118 9.02 -1.21 -20.47
N GLU A 119 8.78 -1.98 -21.53
CA GLU A 119 7.92 -3.16 -21.51
C GLU A 119 8.37 -4.24 -20.51
N SER A 120 9.62 -4.14 -20.04
CA SER A 120 10.26 -5.12 -19.16
C SER A 120 10.61 -4.58 -17.76
N ALA A 121 10.31 -3.32 -17.44
CA ALA A 121 10.78 -2.72 -16.18
C ALA A 121 9.88 -1.59 -15.63
N ILE A 122 9.68 -1.63 -14.31
CA ILE A 122 8.98 -0.59 -13.54
C ILE A 122 9.92 -0.02 -12.47
N LYS A 123 10.10 1.30 -12.46
CA LYS A 123 10.84 2.04 -11.45
C LYS A 123 9.94 2.42 -10.29
N PHE A 124 10.28 1.93 -9.10
CA PHE A 124 9.68 2.32 -7.83
C PHE A 124 10.57 3.34 -7.09
N PRO A 125 9.98 4.16 -6.20
CA PRO A 125 10.76 5.07 -5.38
C PRO A 125 11.50 4.35 -4.25
N GLY A 126 12.51 5.02 -3.71
CA GLY A 126 13.29 4.52 -2.57
C GLY A 126 14.18 3.33 -2.92
N LEU A 127 14.44 2.48 -1.93
CA LEU A 127 15.37 1.35 -2.03
C LEU A 127 14.90 0.23 -2.97
N LEU A 128 13.63 0.24 -3.39
CA LEU A 128 13.11 -0.79 -4.28
C LEU A 128 13.64 -0.64 -5.72
N GLY A 129 13.88 0.59 -6.18
CA GLY A 129 14.49 0.86 -7.48
C GLY A 129 13.72 0.27 -8.66
N THR A 130 14.46 -0.16 -9.68
CA THR A 130 13.89 -0.72 -10.92
C THR A 130 13.65 -2.22 -10.78
N VAL A 131 12.40 -2.64 -10.91
CA VAL A 131 11.98 -4.06 -10.82
C VAL A 131 11.60 -4.56 -12.20
N THR A 132 12.07 -5.75 -12.56
CA THR A 132 11.71 -6.41 -13.82
C THR A 132 10.21 -6.74 -13.84
N ALA A 133 9.55 -6.47 -14.96
CA ALA A 133 8.13 -6.70 -15.17
C ALA A 133 7.89 -7.40 -16.50
N LYS A 134 6.77 -8.11 -16.63
CA LYS A 134 6.26 -8.61 -17.91
C LYS A 134 5.01 -7.84 -18.27
N ILE A 135 5.18 -6.78 -19.05
CA ILE A 135 4.10 -5.91 -19.48
C ILE A 135 3.64 -6.37 -20.86
N HIS A 136 2.43 -6.92 -20.94
CA HIS A 136 1.88 -7.49 -22.18
C HIS A 136 1.18 -6.46 -23.08
N ARG A 137 0.82 -5.30 -22.53
CA ARG A 137 0.10 -4.23 -23.24
C ARG A 137 0.75 -2.90 -22.88
N PRO A 138 0.96 -1.99 -23.83
CA PRO A 138 1.43 -0.65 -23.53
C PRO A 138 0.49 0.01 -22.51
N ILE A 139 1.09 0.69 -21.55
CA ILE A 139 0.35 1.39 -20.50
C ILE A 139 0.24 2.85 -20.94
N GLU A 140 -0.89 3.19 -21.53
CA GLU A 140 -1.22 4.55 -21.97
C GLU A 140 -1.94 5.31 -20.86
N GLY A 141 -1.55 6.58 -20.65
CA GLY A 141 -2.12 7.44 -19.62
C GLY A 141 -1.23 7.66 -18.40
N THR A 142 -1.79 8.35 -17.40
CA THR A 142 -1.03 8.74 -16.19
C THR A 142 -1.22 7.70 -15.08
N ILE A 143 -0.10 7.16 -14.57
CA ILE A 143 -0.13 6.24 -13.43
C ILE A 143 -0.51 7.01 -12.16
N LYS A 144 -1.66 6.68 -11.58
CA LYS A 144 -2.15 7.27 -10.33
C LYS A 144 -1.57 6.56 -9.12
N THR A 145 -1.71 5.23 -9.05
CA THR A 145 -1.17 4.44 -7.93
C THR A 145 -0.70 3.08 -8.44
N VAL A 146 0.25 2.48 -7.73
CA VAL A 146 0.70 1.10 -8.02
C VAL A 146 0.65 0.28 -6.75
N THR A 147 -0.07 -0.83 -6.79
CA THR A 147 -0.10 -1.79 -5.67
C THR A 147 0.74 -3.00 -6.02
N VAL A 148 1.83 -3.20 -5.28
CA VAL A 148 2.61 -4.44 -5.35
C VAL A 148 2.00 -5.44 -4.37
N SER A 149 1.78 -6.67 -4.84
CA SER A 149 1.29 -7.76 -4.01
C SER A 149 2.07 -9.04 -4.22
N ARG A 150 2.23 -9.81 -3.14
CA ARG A 150 2.83 -11.15 -3.11
C ARG A 150 1.74 -12.16 -2.77
N ASN A 151 1.56 -13.15 -3.62
CA ASN A 151 0.64 -14.26 -3.38
C ASN A 151 1.30 -15.35 -2.51
N PRO A 152 0.51 -16.26 -1.91
CA PRO A 152 1.04 -17.39 -1.13
C PRO A 152 1.98 -18.30 -1.92
N ASP A 153 1.80 -18.38 -3.25
CA ASP A 153 2.69 -19.12 -4.17
C ASP A 153 4.04 -18.40 -4.43
N GLY A 154 4.32 -17.31 -3.72
CA GLY A 154 5.54 -16.53 -3.83
C GLY A 154 5.58 -15.56 -5.02
N LYS A 155 4.59 -15.58 -5.92
CA LYS A 155 4.60 -14.72 -7.10
C LYS A 155 4.23 -13.28 -6.77
N TYR A 156 4.92 -12.35 -7.42
CA TYR A 156 4.69 -10.91 -7.27
C TYR A 156 3.92 -10.33 -8.46
N PHE A 157 3.01 -9.40 -8.15
CA PHE A 157 2.23 -8.67 -9.14
C PHE A 157 2.20 -7.19 -8.80
N ALA A 158 2.27 -6.34 -9.82
CA ALA A 158 1.99 -4.92 -9.73
C ALA A 158 0.64 -4.62 -10.39
N SER A 159 -0.29 -4.04 -9.63
CA SER A 159 -1.55 -3.48 -10.15
C SER A 159 -1.37 -1.98 -10.32
N LEU A 160 -1.30 -1.50 -11.56
CA LEU A 160 -1.20 -0.10 -11.90
C LEU A 160 -2.60 0.47 -12.13
N LEU A 161 -2.97 1.48 -11.35
CA LEU A 161 -4.15 2.29 -11.60
C LEU A 161 -3.75 3.43 -12.52
N VAL A 162 -4.36 3.48 -13.70
CA VAL A 162 -4.01 4.38 -14.78
C VAL A 162 -5.23 5.23 -15.12
N ASP A 163 -5.01 6.51 -15.31
CA ASP A 163 -5.99 7.46 -15.78
C ASP A 163 -5.73 7.70 -17.27
N ASP A 164 -6.65 7.25 -18.12
CA ASP A 164 -6.52 7.37 -19.57
C ASP A 164 -6.89 8.76 -20.11
N GLY A 165 -7.34 9.68 -19.24
CA GLY A 165 -7.67 11.06 -19.62
C GLY A 165 -8.89 11.21 -20.54
N ILE A 166 -9.60 10.12 -20.82
CA ILE A 166 -10.82 10.10 -21.61
C ILE A 166 -12.00 10.20 -20.63
N GLU A 167 -12.68 11.34 -20.60
CA GLU A 167 -13.96 11.49 -19.89
C GLU A 167 -15.11 10.83 -20.66
#